data_AF-U3ATK7-F1
#
_entry.id   AF-U3ATK7-F1
#
_cell.length_a   1.000
_cell.length_b   1.000
_cell.length_c   1.000
_cell.angle_alpha   90.00
_cell.angle_beta   90.00
_cell.angle_gamma   90.00
#
_symmetry.space_group_name_H-M   'P 1'
#
loop_
_entity.id
_entity.type
_entity.pdbx_description
1 polymer ?
#
loop_
_entity_poly.entity_id
_entity_poly.type
_entity_poly.pdbx_seq_one_letter_code
_entity_poly.pdbx_strand_id
1 'polypeptide(L)'
;MKVKSISLASLLLVASTTSFASYIAILEDPKQSTYHFSKYCSEELHQLKAQSPDAWIGLTEYVELSHGAYSFNYRVYHAPNYFDTEELAVIRLDATPVPPPVPADASSYTYHCSTDMS
;
A
#
# COMPACT_ATOMS: atom_id res chain seq x y z
N MET A 1 1.94 -21.52 63.16
CA MET A 1 1.98 -20.35 62.24
C MET A 1 2.58 -20.82 60.92
N LYS A 2 1.80 -20.89 59.82
CA LYS A 2 1.85 -19.96 58.66
C LYS A 2 3.28 -19.89 58.06
N VAL A 3 3.57 -20.18 56.78
CA VAL A 3 2.89 -19.81 55.53
C VAL A 3 3.27 -20.79 54.39
N LYS A 4 2.32 -21.08 53.49
CA LYS A 4 2.50 -21.77 52.19
C LYS A 4 3.31 -20.89 51.22
N SER A 5 4.28 -21.45 50.50
CA SER A 5 4.81 -20.81 49.29
C SER A 5 4.55 -21.72 48.09
N ILE A 6 3.63 -21.29 47.23
CA ILE A 6 3.37 -21.86 45.91
C ILE A 6 4.15 -20.97 44.95
N SER A 7 5.18 -21.49 44.28
CA SER A 7 5.84 -20.76 43.19
C SER A 7 5.29 -21.29 41.87
N LEU A 8 4.33 -20.53 41.32
CA LEU A 8 3.89 -20.57 39.94
C LEU A 8 4.89 -19.75 39.11
N ALA A 9 5.74 -20.42 38.34
CA ALA A 9 6.57 -19.82 37.31
C ALA A 9 7.04 -20.96 36.40
N SER A 10 6.79 -21.04 35.10
CA SER A 10 6.24 -20.07 34.17
C SER A 10 5.67 -20.88 33.01
N LEU A 11 4.42 -20.64 32.63
CA LEU A 11 3.93 -21.02 31.31
C LEU A 11 4.75 -20.21 30.30
N LEU A 12 5.70 -20.86 29.62
CA LEU A 12 6.26 -20.33 28.39
C LEU A 12 5.15 -20.34 27.34
N LEU A 13 4.42 -19.23 27.23
CA LEU A 13 3.69 -18.90 26.02
C LEU A 13 4.73 -18.78 24.91
N VAL A 14 4.85 -19.83 24.10
CA VAL A 14 5.40 -19.71 22.75
C VAL A 14 4.38 -18.88 21.99
N ALA A 15 4.58 -17.57 21.99
CA ALA A 15 3.89 -16.68 21.08
C ALA A 15 4.39 -17.05 19.68
N SER A 16 3.60 -17.82 18.96
CA SER A 16 3.78 -18.08 17.54
C SER A 16 3.67 -16.72 16.83
N THR A 17 4.79 -16.03 16.65
CA THR A 17 4.85 -14.89 15.73
C THR A 17 4.77 -15.49 14.33
N THR A 18 3.55 -15.59 13.79
CA THR A 18 3.37 -15.83 12.37
C THR A 18 4.00 -14.65 11.65
N SER A 19 5.22 -14.81 11.15
CA SER A 19 5.82 -13.87 10.21
C SER A 19 4.93 -13.84 8.97
N PHE A 20 4.06 -12.84 8.88
CA PHE A 20 3.32 -12.54 7.66
C PHE A 20 4.32 -11.92 6.68
N ALA A 21 4.78 -12.72 5.73
CA ALA A 21 5.60 -12.22 4.63
C ALA A 21 4.71 -11.43 3.68
N SER A 22 4.81 -10.10 3.69
CA SER A 22 4.37 -9.28 2.55
C SER A 22 5.37 -9.53 1.42
N TYR A 23 4.88 -9.79 0.22
CA TYR A 23 5.73 -9.90 -0.97
C TYR A 23 5.42 -8.74 -1.91
N ILE A 24 6.47 -8.17 -2.50
CA ILE A 24 6.37 -7.13 -3.51
C ILE A 24 6.52 -7.83 -4.86
N ALA A 25 5.52 -7.69 -5.72
CA ALA A 25 5.60 -8.12 -7.10
C ALA A 25 5.58 -6.89 -8.01
N ILE A 26 6.59 -6.78 -8.88
CA ILE A 26 6.52 -5.86 -10.01
C ILE A 26 5.53 -6.50 -10.99
N LEU A 27 4.33 -5.93 -11.14
CA LEU A 27 3.36 -6.46 -12.09
C LEU A 27 3.75 -6.08 -13.51
N GLU A 28 3.86 -7.09 -14.37
CA GLU A 28 3.79 -6.91 -15.82
C GLU A 28 2.33 -6.82 -16.34
N ASP A 29 1.35 -6.51 -15.47
CA ASP A 29 -0.04 -6.27 -15.88
C ASP A 29 -0.49 -4.82 -15.61
N PRO A 30 -0.19 -3.89 -16.53
CA PRO A 30 -0.55 -2.48 -16.40
C PRO A 30 -2.06 -2.23 -16.50
N LYS A 31 -2.89 -3.19 -16.95
CA LYS A 31 -4.31 -2.92 -17.21
C LYS A 31 -5.13 -2.72 -15.93
N GLN A 32 -4.92 -3.58 -14.93
CA GLN A 32 -5.59 -3.42 -13.63
C GLN A 32 -5.10 -2.18 -12.91
N SER A 33 -3.78 -2.00 -12.85
CA SER A 33 -3.16 -0.84 -12.23
C SER A 33 -3.62 0.49 -12.87
N THR A 34 -3.63 0.60 -14.20
CA THR A 34 -4.08 1.83 -14.88
C THR A 34 -5.56 2.13 -14.61
N TYR A 35 -6.43 1.11 -14.60
CA TYR A 35 -7.83 1.28 -14.24
C TYR A 35 -7.96 1.84 -12.82
N HIS A 36 -7.31 1.20 -11.84
CA HIS A 36 -7.35 1.62 -10.46
C HIS A 36 -6.78 3.03 -10.26
N PHE A 37 -5.64 3.34 -10.86
CA PHE A 37 -5.07 4.68 -10.85
C PHE A 37 -6.05 5.72 -11.38
N SER A 38 -6.59 5.50 -12.58
CA SER A 38 -7.48 6.46 -13.23
C SER A 38 -8.72 6.77 -12.39
N LYS A 39 -9.24 5.75 -11.69
CA LYS A 39 -10.47 5.84 -10.92
C LYS A 39 -10.28 6.43 -9.53
N TYR A 40 -9.15 6.16 -8.89
CA TYR A 40 -8.96 6.44 -7.46
C TYR A 40 -7.82 7.42 -7.13
N CYS A 41 -6.87 7.64 -8.04
CA CYS A 41 -5.61 8.35 -7.77
C CYS A 41 -5.21 9.40 -8.82
N SER A 42 -6.09 9.72 -9.78
CA SER A 42 -5.75 10.60 -10.90
C SER A 42 -5.56 12.06 -10.48
N GLU A 43 -6.22 12.49 -9.40
CA GLU A 43 -6.13 13.84 -8.88
C GLU A 43 -4.75 14.11 -8.25
N GLU A 44 -4.14 13.11 -7.64
CA GLU A 44 -2.84 13.17 -6.99
C GLU A 44 -1.75 13.47 -8.02
N LEU A 45 -1.77 12.80 -9.17
CA LEU A 45 -0.87 13.14 -10.27
C LEU A 45 -1.18 14.52 -10.85
N HIS A 46 -2.44 14.93 -10.93
CA HIS A 46 -2.79 16.27 -11.39
C HIS A 46 -2.20 17.35 -10.47
N GLN A 47 -2.25 17.15 -9.15
CA GLN A 47 -1.64 18.05 -8.16
C GLN A 47 -0.12 18.07 -8.24
N LEU A 48 0.53 16.92 -8.46
CA LEU A 48 1.97 16.86 -8.70
C LEU A 48 2.35 17.60 -10.00
N LYS A 49 1.56 17.45 -11.06
CA LYS A 49 1.78 18.15 -12.34
C LYS A 49 1.53 19.64 -12.27
N ALA A 50 0.71 20.12 -11.33
CA ALA A 50 0.58 21.55 -11.07
C ALA A 50 1.88 22.14 -10.47
N GLN A 51 2.66 21.34 -9.75
CA GLN A 51 3.92 21.73 -9.11
C GLN A 51 5.15 21.46 -10.00
N SER A 52 5.16 20.32 -10.69
CA SER A 52 6.17 19.90 -11.66
C SER A 52 5.49 19.49 -12.96
N PRO A 53 5.27 20.42 -13.92
CA PRO A 53 4.49 20.19 -15.14
C PRO A 53 4.98 19.03 -16.01
N ASP A 54 6.26 18.71 -15.90
CA ASP A 54 6.95 17.63 -16.57
C ASP A 54 6.73 16.27 -15.91
N ALA A 55 6.11 16.16 -14.74
CA ALA A 55 5.99 14.92 -14.00
C ALA A 55 5.21 13.80 -14.74
N TRP A 56 5.68 12.56 -14.60
CA TRP A 56 5.09 11.36 -15.19
C TRP A 56 5.16 10.14 -14.26
N ILE A 57 4.25 9.19 -14.44
CA ILE A 57 4.34 7.88 -13.78
C ILE A 57 5.39 7.03 -14.52
N GLY A 58 6.43 6.60 -13.82
CA GLY A 58 7.48 5.76 -14.37
C GLY A 58 7.29 4.28 -14.06
N LEU A 59 7.35 3.93 -12.77
CA LEU A 59 7.26 2.54 -12.29
C LEU A 59 5.97 2.35 -11.49
N THR A 60 5.31 1.22 -11.73
CA THR A 60 4.20 0.76 -10.88
C THR A 60 4.57 -0.55 -10.19
N GLU A 61 4.36 -0.60 -8.89
CA GLU A 61 4.55 -1.80 -8.05
C GLU A 61 3.19 -2.26 -7.52
N TYR A 62 3.02 -3.57 -7.35
CA TYR A 62 1.91 -4.14 -6.60
C TYR A 62 2.43 -4.81 -5.35
N VAL A 63 1.72 -4.58 -4.26
CA VAL A 63 2.06 -5.16 -2.96
C VAL A 63 0.86 -5.94 -2.49
N GLU A 64 1.01 -7.26 -2.35
CA GLU A 64 0.00 -8.05 -1.65
C GLU A 64 0.27 -7.96 -0.15
N LEU A 65 -0.76 -7.58 0.59
CA LEU A 65 -0.73 -7.44 2.04
C LEU A 65 -1.53 -8.59 2.68
N SER A 66 -1.38 -8.75 3.99
CA SER A 66 -2.10 -9.79 4.71
C SER A 66 -3.63 -9.61 4.60
N HIS A 67 -4.38 -10.71 4.76
CA HIS A 67 -5.85 -10.71 4.82
C HIS A 67 -6.54 -10.24 3.53
N GLY A 68 -5.90 -10.44 2.37
CA GLY A 68 -6.48 -10.09 1.05
C GLY A 68 -6.45 -8.60 0.74
N ALA A 69 -5.83 -7.77 1.59
CA ALA A 69 -5.52 -6.40 1.23
C ALA A 69 -4.38 -6.35 0.21
N TYR A 70 -4.37 -5.31 -0.61
CA TYR A 70 -3.30 -5.08 -1.58
C TYR A 70 -3.10 -3.59 -1.80
N SER A 71 -1.97 -3.21 -2.38
CA SER A 71 -1.71 -1.84 -2.77
C SER A 71 -1.04 -1.74 -4.13
N PHE A 72 -1.16 -0.57 -4.76
CA PHE A 72 -0.34 -0.16 -5.89
C PHE A 72 0.50 1.05 -5.49
N ASN A 73 1.79 1.01 -5.81
CA ASN A 73 2.66 2.18 -5.69
C ASN A 73 2.99 2.68 -7.10
N TYR A 74 2.67 3.94 -7.39
CA TYR A 74 2.99 4.62 -8.64
C TYR A 74 4.12 5.61 -8.36
N ARG A 75 5.34 5.27 -8.79
CA ARG A 75 6.49 6.16 -8.67
C ARG A 75 6.39 7.24 -9.73
N VAL A 76 6.30 8.49 -9.28
CA VAL A 76 6.23 9.67 -10.12
C VAL A 76 7.62 10.26 -10.22
N TYR A 77 8.07 10.51 -11.43
CA TYR A 77 9.35 11.11 -11.72
C TYR A 77 9.16 12.44 -12.42
N HIS A 78 10.19 13.28 -12.35
CA HIS A 78 10.30 14.49 -13.13
C HIS A 78 11.74 14.68 -13.62
N ALA A 79 11.93 15.55 -14.61
CA ALA A 79 13.22 15.83 -15.24
C ALA A 79 13.55 17.31 -15.07
N PRO A 80 14.13 17.71 -13.91
CA PRO A 80 14.44 19.13 -13.65
C PRO A 80 15.42 19.71 -14.68
N ASN A 81 16.18 18.85 -15.36
CA ASN A 81 16.99 19.19 -16.52
C ASN A 81 17.06 17.99 -17.50
N TYR A 82 17.73 18.16 -18.63
CA TYR A 82 17.77 17.16 -19.71
C TYR A 82 18.49 15.84 -19.35
N PHE A 83 19.38 15.86 -18.36
CA PHE A 83 20.27 14.73 -18.06
C PHE A 83 19.86 13.96 -16.81
N ASP A 84 19.01 14.56 -15.97
CA ASP A 84 18.64 14.01 -14.68
C ASP A 84 17.15 13.64 -14.64
N THR A 85 16.87 12.52 -14.00
CA THR A 85 15.51 12.09 -13.66
C THR A 85 15.49 11.85 -12.16
N GLU A 86 14.59 12.54 -11.48
CA GLU A 86 14.44 12.48 -10.03
C GLU A 86 13.07 11.89 -9.69
N GLU A 87 13.01 11.06 -8.66
CA GLU A 87 11.72 10.64 -8.11
C GLU A 87 11.12 11.84 -7.37
N LEU A 88 9.92 12.24 -7.78
CA LEU A 88 9.20 13.36 -7.19
C LEU A 88 8.35 12.91 -5.99
N ALA A 89 7.69 11.77 -6.13
CA ALA A 89 6.79 11.22 -5.13
C ALA A 89 6.43 9.76 -5.44
N VAL A 90 5.82 9.10 -4.46
CA VAL A 90 5.10 7.85 -4.64
C VAL A 90 3.62 8.09 -4.36
N ILE A 91 2.78 7.91 -5.38
CA ILE A 91 1.32 7.84 -5.19
C ILE A 91 1.00 6.41 -4.80
N ARG A 92 0.34 6.22 -3.66
CA ARG A 92 -0.03 4.90 -3.14
C ARG A 92 -1.54 4.74 -3.09
N LEU A 93 -2.03 3.66 -3.68
CA LEU A 93 -3.40 3.22 -3.60
C LEU A 93 -3.51 1.96 -2.75
N ASP A 94 -4.13 2.04 -1.58
CA ASP A 94 -4.43 0.89 -0.74
C ASP A 94 -5.86 0.40 -0.99
N ALA A 95 -6.02 -0.92 -1.15
CA ALA A 95 -7.29 -1.61 -1.27
C ALA A 95 -7.48 -2.54 -0.07
N THR A 96 -8.50 -2.25 0.74
CA THR A 96 -8.85 -3.04 1.93
C THR A 96 -10.17 -3.77 1.72
N PRO A 97 -10.25 -5.10 1.92
CA PRO A 97 -11.49 -5.84 1.78
C PRO A 97 -12.59 -5.29 2.69
N VAL A 98 -13.80 -5.17 2.15
CA VAL A 98 -15.00 -4.81 2.92
C VAL A 98 -15.47 -6.06 3.69
N PRO A 99 -15.60 -6.00 5.03
CA PRO A 99 -16.06 -7.15 5.79
C PRO A 99 -17.52 -7.50 5.47
N PRO A 100 -17.93 -8.78 5.56
CA PRO A 100 -19.31 -9.18 5.33
C PRO A 100 -20.29 -8.53 6.34
N PRO A 101 -21.53 -8.23 5.93
CA PRO A 101 -22.08 -8.44 4.59
C PRO A 101 -21.62 -7.35 3.60
N VAL A 102 -21.09 -7.77 2.44
CA VAL A 102 -20.70 -6.84 1.37
C VAL A 102 -21.97 -6.36 0.67
N PRO A 103 -22.18 -5.04 0.49
CA PRO A 103 -23.34 -4.52 -0.23
C PRO A 103 -23.35 -5.02 -1.69
N ALA A 104 -24.52 -5.40 -2.21
CA ALA A 104 -24.66 -5.98 -3.55
C ALA A 104 -24.20 -5.05 -4.68
N ASP A 105 -24.33 -3.73 -4.47
CA ASP A 105 -24.03 -2.69 -5.47
C ASP A 105 -22.72 -1.92 -5.16
N ALA A 106 -21.89 -2.43 -4.25
CA ALA A 106 -20.63 -1.80 -3.86
C ALA A 106 -19.42 -2.63 -4.25
N SER A 107 -18.25 -1.99 -4.33
CA SER A 107 -16.99 -2.73 -4.47
C SER A 107 -16.74 -3.58 -3.23
N SER A 108 -16.16 -4.76 -3.42
CA SER A 108 -15.66 -5.62 -2.32
C SER A 108 -14.46 -5.03 -1.59
N TYR A 109 -13.95 -3.88 -2.03
CA TYR A 109 -12.81 -3.18 -1.45
C TYR A 109 -13.14 -1.70 -1.20
N THR A 110 -12.59 -1.18 -0.10
CA THR A 110 -12.44 0.26 0.11
C THR A 110 -11.08 0.68 -0.40
N TYR A 111 -11.04 1.76 -1.16
CA TYR A 111 -9.82 2.29 -1.77
C TYR A 111 -9.42 3.60 -1.10
N HIS A 112 -8.14 3.76 -0.80
CA HIS A 112 -7.58 4.99 -0.27
C HIS A 112 -6.35 5.37 -1.07
N CYS A 113 -6.34 6.58 -1.64
CA CYS A 113 -5.17 7.12 -2.31
C CYS A 113 -4.43 8.10 -1.40
N SER A 114 -3.10 8.07 -1.46
CA SER A 114 -2.20 8.94 -0.72
C SER A 114 -0.97 9.25 -1.56
N THR A 115 -0.26 10.33 -1.22
CA THR A 115 0.98 10.74 -1.90
C THR A 115 2.07 10.98 -0.87
N ASP A 116 3.18 10.27 -1.03
CA ASP A 116 4.38 10.44 -0.22
C ASP A 116 5.45 11.16 -1.07
N MET A 117 5.84 12.36 -0.67
CA MET A 117 6.88 13.14 -1.39
C MET A 117 8.27 12.56 -1.11
N SER A 118 9.12 12.53 -2.14
CA SER A 118 10.50 12.02 -2.06
C SER A 118 11.52 13.07 -1.61
#